data_AF-A0AAD7NQE3-F1
#
_entry.id   AF-A0AAD7NQE3-F1
#
_cell.length_a   1.000
_cell.length_b   1.000
_cell.length_c   1.000
_cell.angle_alpha   90.00
_cell.angle_beta   90.00
_cell.angle_gamma   90.00
#
_symmetry.space_group_name_H-M   'P 1'
#
loop_
_entity.id
_entity.type
_entity.pdbx_description
1 polymer ?
#
loop_
_entity_poly.entity_id
_entity_poly.type
_entity_poly.pdbx_seq_one_letter_code
_entity_poly.pdbx_strand_id
1 'polypeptide(L)'
;MPSIKIDAKAVKKFNELPRQPRTASGRVPNHWHFDLRFVYLEPPCHVLFLIQPESSYVHQEHLPLGVPNRSTTLLFFPENGAEAAPEVARALLHSVLDGFGVHRFERNPPPPTAPWTLSTDDRELATEVEKEFKRMGVRPELCKIQVTKSYVETADEAFNRLWETMTQSIGLEDILQKALIPPQSINFTVLKPAPWGEAENLESFEQAMKYATISGQVGLEARKLPNSQISQRLKGEMEAASELLESRSTKEVQTGADSGDDAAALDYAVRIRCSIGAKPNRALHRYYLMKVIRSETATPDQAHGLLVDWFTSAHKGEISARYMFAAAHHATQSIILAGDASPVVLWFAHRVFEPRAETTPPLNAQYKELWLALDRRTKEVEDERARAEKKREKASNRYICAAPACYIQANKGAGLSRCSGKCDPDVKPAYCSKEYDWKNHKPFCAPGAACSIIAKERDLPAAGGDKSGQVLSIPIAGADGRPMMLSSSTMTPEMLKMVQAWSLGEKPEDGDQTIDEMMSKSRRFQELGRP
;
A
#
# COMPACT_ATOMS: atom_id res chain seq x y z
N MET A 1 16.83 -1.50 19.98
CA MET A 1 16.17 -1.98 21.20
C MET A 1 16.28 -3.51 21.27
N PRO A 2 17.04 -4.06 22.22
CA PRO A 2 16.94 -5.48 22.56
C PRO A 2 15.58 -5.73 23.24
N SER A 3 14.77 -6.64 22.71
CA SER A 3 13.58 -7.17 23.41
C SER A 3 14.00 -7.72 24.77
N ILE A 4 13.17 -7.53 25.81
CA ILE A 4 13.46 -8.08 27.14
C ILE A 4 13.64 -9.59 27.01
N LYS A 5 14.88 -10.05 27.19
CA LYS A 5 15.18 -11.48 27.22
C LYS A 5 14.67 -12.02 28.54
N ILE A 6 13.62 -12.84 28.48
CA ILE A 6 13.25 -13.70 29.59
C ILE A 6 14.38 -14.72 29.76
N ASP A 7 15.12 -14.57 30.85
CA ASP A 7 16.22 -15.47 31.18
C ASP A 7 15.70 -16.75 31.87
N ALA A 8 16.57 -17.74 32.02
CA ALA A 8 16.24 -18.98 32.71
C ALA A 8 15.79 -18.75 34.16
N LYS A 9 16.19 -17.63 34.78
CA LYS A 9 15.82 -17.25 36.15
C LYS A 9 14.34 -16.84 36.21
N ALA A 10 13.85 -16.09 35.24
CA ALA A 10 12.44 -15.73 35.14
C ALA A 10 11.56 -16.98 34.90
N VAL A 11 11.96 -17.90 34.02
CA VAL A 11 11.24 -19.17 33.84
C VAL A 11 11.22 -20.01 35.12
N LYS A 12 12.36 -20.10 35.82
CA LYS A 12 12.44 -20.80 37.10
C LYS A 12 11.47 -20.21 38.13
N LYS A 13 11.47 -18.88 38.30
CA LYS A 13 10.53 -18.18 39.19
C LYS A 13 9.08 -18.47 38.82
N PHE A 14 8.76 -18.45 37.52
CA PHE A 14 7.40 -18.73 37.03
C PHE A 14 6.96 -20.16 37.36
N ASN A 15 7.84 -21.15 37.19
CA ASN A 15 7.59 -22.55 37.55
C ASN A 15 7.42 -22.77 39.06
N GLU A 16 8.07 -21.94 39.89
CA GLU A 16 7.96 -21.99 41.36
C GLU A 16 6.68 -21.35 41.90
N LEU A 17 5.93 -20.60 41.08
CA LEU A 17 4.70 -19.95 41.53
C LEU A 17 3.65 -20.99 41.99
N PRO A 18 2.95 -20.72 43.10
CA PRO A 18 1.84 -21.56 43.54
C PRO A 18 0.74 -21.53 42.49
N ARG A 19 0.16 -22.71 42.20
CA ARG A 19 -0.95 -22.85 41.26
C ARG A 19 -2.20 -23.23 42.03
N GLN A 20 -3.18 -22.32 42.05
CA GLN A 20 -4.44 -22.50 42.76
C GLN A 20 -5.62 -22.42 41.76
N PRO A 21 -6.69 -23.22 41.95
CA PRO A 21 -7.84 -23.21 41.05
C PRO A 21 -8.67 -21.92 41.15
N ARG A 22 -8.50 -21.15 42.22
CA ARG A 22 -9.16 -19.86 42.47
C ARG A 22 -8.11 -18.77 42.58
N THR A 23 -8.50 -17.53 42.32
CA THR A 23 -7.63 -16.36 42.51
C THR A 23 -7.27 -16.15 43.98
N ALA A 24 -6.33 -15.24 44.26
CA ALA A 24 -5.96 -14.88 45.64
C ALA A 24 -7.16 -14.41 46.50
N SER A 25 -8.20 -13.87 45.86
CA SER A 25 -9.45 -13.51 46.55
C SER A 25 -10.28 -14.71 47.03
N GLY A 26 -10.04 -15.90 46.47
CA GLY A 26 -10.86 -17.10 46.65
C GLY A 26 -12.23 -17.07 45.96
N ARG A 27 -12.62 -15.95 45.32
CA ARG A 27 -13.99 -15.76 44.83
C ARG A 27 -14.24 -16.34 43.44
N VAL A 28 -13.30 -16.15 42.52
CA VAL A 28 -13.43 -16.53 41.10
C VAL A 28 -12.40 -17.58 40.69
N PRO A 29 -12.68 -18.41 39.67
CA PRO A 29 -11.70 -19.31 39.07
C PRO A 29 -10.45 -18.54 38.60
N ASN A 30 -9.28 -19.17 38.71
CA ASN A 30 -8.03 -18.61 38.20
C ASN A 30 -7.84 -18.95 36.70
N HIS A 31 -8.85 -18.62 35.91
CA HIS A 31 -8.85 -18.81 34.46
C HIS A 31 -8.55 -17.48 33.78
N TRP A 32 -7.70 -17.54 32.77
CA TRP A 32 -7.32 -16.37 32.00
C TRP A 32 -7.50 -16.66 30.52
N HIS A 33 -8.06 -15.69 29.82
CA HIS A 33 -8.14 -15.66 28.38
C HIS A 33 -7.18 -14.57 27.87
N PHE A 34 -6.45 -14.87 26.81
CA PHE A 34 -5.60 -13.89 26.14
C PHE A 34 -5.86 -13.88 24.65
N ASP A 35 -5.75 -12.69 24.07
CA ASP A 35 -5.76 -12.47 22.63
C ASP A 35 -4.70 -11.43 22.24
N LEU A 36 -4.42 -11.34 20.93
CA LEU A 36 -3.49 -10.38 20.38
C LEU A 36 -4.25 -9.38 19.52
N ARG A 37 -4.08 -8.08 19.77
CA ARG A 37 -4.76 -7.02 19.01
C ARG A 37 -3.76 -6.05 18.42
N PHE A 38 -4.12 -5.47 17.27
CA PHE A 38 -3.36 -4.38 16.65
C PHE A 38 -4.02 -3.04 16.93
N VAL A 39 -3.45 -2.29 17.88
CA VAL A 39 -3.89 -0.93 18.23
C VAL A 39 -3.30 0.04 17.22
N TYR A 40 -4.17 0.61 16.39
CA TYR A 40 -3.76 1.50 15.29
C TYR A 40 -3.57 2.96 15.69
N LEU A 41 -3.81 3.33 16.97
CA LEU A 41 -3.56 4.68 17.47
C LEU A 41 -2.07 5.02 17.35
N GLU A 42 -1.73 6.22 16.93
CA GLU A 42 -0.34 6.64 16.74
C GLU A 42 0.41 6.80 18.09
N PRO A 43 1.57 6.13 18.29
CA PRO A 43 2.21 5.20 17.37
C PRO A 43 1.58 3.79 17.40
N PRO A 44 1.32 3.16 16.23
CA PRO A 44 0.64 1.87 16.18
C PRO A 44 1.46 0.76 16.85
N CYS A 45 0.76 -0.14 17.53
CA CYS A 45 1.39 -1.23 18.27
C CYS A 45 0.53 -2.49 18.35
N HIS A 46 1.18 -3.61 18.68
CA HIS A 46 0.48 -4.81 19.11
C HIS A 46 0.37 -4.85 20.63
N VAL A 47 -0.79 -5.29 21.12
CA VAL A 47 -1.04 -5.49 22.54
C VAL A 47 -1.43 -6.94 22.78
N LEU A 48 -0.82 -7.56 23.79
CA LEU A 48 -1.34 -8.78 24.39
C LEU A 48 -2.41 -8.35 25.39
N PHE A 49 -3.66 -8.67 25.11
CA PHE A 49 -4.76 -8.39 26.00
C PHE A 49 -5.10 -9.64 26.80
N LEU A 50 -5.21 -9.50 28.12
CA LEU A 50 -5.61 -10.58 29.01
C LEU A 50 -6.84 -10.18 29.79
N ILE A 51 -7.73 -11.13 29.97
CA ILE A 51 -8.92 -10.99 30.79
C ILE A 51 -9.11 -12.21 31.67
N GLN A 52 -9.57 -11.97 32.90
CA GLN A 52 -10.19 -12.99 33.73
C GLN A 52 -11.71 -12.89 33.57
N PRO A 53 -12.35 -13.81 32.80
CA PRO A 53 -13.73 -13.65 32.36
C PRO A 53 -14.71 -13.45 33.52
N GLU A 54 -14.55 -14.19 34.62
CA GLU A 54 -15.48 -14.20 35.75
C GLU A 54 -15.39 -12.96 36.66
N SER A 55 -14.28 -12.21 36.62
CA SER A 55 -14.13 -10.95 37.38
C SER A 55 -14.14 -9.71 36.49
N SER A 56 -14.06 -9.89 35.17
CA SER A 56 -13.80 -8.82 34.21
C SER A 56 -12.50 -8.04 34.47
N TYR A 57 -11.57 -8.59 35.27
CA TYR A 57 -10.25 -7.99 35.45
C TYR A 57 -9.47 -8.10 34.14
N VAL A 58 -8.90 -6.97 33.70
CA VAL A 58 -8.13 -6.89 32.46
C VAL A 58 -6.68 -6.50 32.74
N HIS A 59 -5.77 -7.02 31.95
CA HIS A 59 -4.36 -6.62 31.88
C HIS A 59 -3.95 -6.48 30.42
N GLN A 60 -3.00 -5.59 30.13
CA GLN A 60 -2.45 -5.49 28.79
C GLN A 60 -0.93 -5.31 28.83
N GLU A 61 -0.25 -5.87 27.83
CA GLU A 61 1.17 -5.67 27.59
C GLU A 61 1.41 -5.15 26.17
N HIS A 62 2.22 -4.10 26.04
CA HIS A 62 2.69 -3.63 24.75
C HIS A 62 3.77 -4.59 24.24
N LEU A 63 3.64 -5.02 22.98
CA LEU A 63 4.60 -5.94 22.35
C LEU A 63 5.43 -5.24 21.27
N PRO A 64 6.75 -5.51 21.18
CA PRO A 64 7.49 -6.42 22.05
C PRO A 64 7.82 -5.78 23.41
N LEU A 65 8.03 -6.62 24.43
CA LEU A 65 8.31 -6.16 25.79
C LEU A 65 9.56 -5.27 25.87
N GLY A 66 9.48 -4.22 26.69
CA GLY A 66 10.58 -3.29 26.95
C GLY A 66 10.77 -2.19 25.89
N VAL A 67 9.91 -2.15 24.87
CA VAL A 67 9.85 -1.00 23.97
C VAL A 67 9.08 0.13 24.67
N PRO A 68 9.57 1.38 24.66
CA PRO A 68 8.85 2.51 25.24
C PRO A 68 7.47 2.68 24.61
N ASN A 69 6.46 3.02 25.41
CA ASN A 69 5.06 3.22 24.95
C ASN A 69 4.90 4.29 23.85
N ARG A 70 5.90 5.16 23.66
CA ARG A 70 5.92 6.21 22.63
C ARG A 70 6.65 5.80 21.35
N SER A 71 7.13 4.56 21.25
CA SER A 71 7.82 4.05 20.08
C SER A 71 6.89 3.15 19.27
N THR A 72 6.96 3.25 17.94
CA THR A 72 6.28 2.30 17.05
C THR A 72 6.78 0.89 17.31
N THR A 73 5.86 -0.07 17.43
CA THR A 73 6.22 -1.47 17.64
C THR A 73 6.03 -2.32 16.39
N LEU A 74 5.89 -1.69 15.22
CA LEU A 74 5.71 -2.36 13.93
C LEU A 74 6.89 -3.28 13.51
N LEU A 75 7.97 -3.31 14.28
CA LEU A 75 9.00 -4.36 14.21
C LEU A 75 8.43 -5.75 14.55
N PHE A 76 7.48 -5.79 15.48
CA PHE A 76 6.66 -6.95 15.76
C PHE A 76 5.34 -6.79 15.00
N PHE A 77 5.18 -7.54 13.92
CA PHE A 77 3.96 -7.61 13.11
C PHE A 77 3.82 -9.05 12.61
N PRO A 78 3.41 -9.97 13.50
CA PRO A 78 3.34 -11.39 13.17
C PRO A 78 2.27 -11.64 12.12
N GLU A 79 2.57 -12.45 11.10
CA GLU A 79 1.61 -12.88 10.08
C GLU A 79 1.03 -14.27 10.34
N ASN A 80 1.58 -14.99 11.32
CA ASN A 80 1.16 -16.33 11.73
C ASN A 80 1.40 -16.55 13.23
N GLY A 81 0.85 -17.63 13.78
CA GLY A 81 0.96 -17.94 15.21
C GLY A 81 2.41 -18.20 15.66
N ALA A 82 3.24 -18.76 14.77
CA ALA A 82 4.63 -19.10 15.06
C ALA A 82 5.51 -17.85 15.22
N GLU A 83 5.26 -16.82 14.42
CA GLU A 83 5.93 -15.51 14.55
C GLU A 83 5.48 -14.76 15.82
N ALA A 84 4.22 -14.92 16.23
CA ALA A 84 3.68 -14.26 17.42
C ALA A 84 4.15 -14.92 18.73
N ALA A 85 4.21 -16.25 18.75
CA ALA A 85 4.37 -17.05 19.96
C ALA A 85 5.59 -16.67 20.83
N PRO A 86 6.79 -16.38 20.30
CA PRO A 86 7.93 -16.00 21.13
C PRO A 86 7.71 -14.74 21.97
N GLU A 87 7.11 -13.69 21.41
CA GLU A 87 6.83 -12.46 22.17
C GLU A 87 5.62 -12.62 23.09
N VAL A 88 4.58 -13.33 22.63
CA VAL A 88 3.38 -13.62 23.44
C VAL A 88 3.74 -14.46 24.67
N ALA A 89 4.54 -15.51 24.51
CA ALA A 89 5.00 -16.35 25.61
C ALA A 89 5.81 -15.55 26.65
N ARG A 90 6.72 -14.69 26.20
CA ARG A 90 7.48 -13.80 27.10
C ARG A 90 6.55 -12.84 27.86
N ALA A 91 5.59 -12.24 27.16
CA ALA A 91 4.62 -11.32 27.76
C ALA A 91 3.68 -12.00 28.75
N LEU A 92 3.26 -13.24 28.50
CA LEU A 92 2.49 -14.04 29.47
C LEU A 92 3.29 -14.32 30.75
N LEU A 93 4.56 -14.74 30.61
CA LEU A 93 5.44 -14.96 31.77
C LEU A 93 5.65 -13.67 32.56
N HIS A 94 5.94 -12.57 31.87
CA HIS A 94 6.10 -11.25 32.46
C HIS A 94 4.85 -10.83 33.24
N SER A 95 3.67 -10.90 32.60
CA SER A 95 2.39 -10.50 33.19
C SER A 95 2.13 -11.25 34.50
N VAL A 96 2.34 -12.56 34.53
CA VAL A 96 2.10 -13.36 35.73
C VAL A 96 3.13 -13.05 36.83
N LEU A 97 4.42 -12.92 36.48
CA LEU A 97 5.48 -12.58 37.44
C LEU A 97 5.31 -11.18 38.02
N ASP A 98 4.81 -10.23 37.24
CA ASP A 98 4.52 -8.86 37.65
C ASP A 98 3.19 -8.73 38.44
N GLY A 99 2.50 -9.87 38.65
CA GLY A 99 1.20 -9.91 39.31
C GLY A 99 0.15 -9.12 38.56
N PHE A 100 0.21 -9.12 37.22
CA PHE A 100 -0.67 -8.35 36.32
C PHE A 100 -0.74 -6.86 36.68
N GLY A 101 0.39 -6.28 37.10
CA GLY A 101 0.50 -4.88 37.48
C GLY A 101 -0.26 -4.47 38.76
N VAL A 102 -0.82 -5.41 39.54
CA VAL A 102 -1.63 -5.11 40.74
C VAL A 102 -0.84 -4.27 41.76
N HIS A 103 0.48 -4.47 41.83
CA HIS A 103 1.37 -3.70 42.69
C HIS A 103 1.37 -2.18 42.42
N ARG A 104 0.89 -1.74 41.24
CA ARG A 104 0.76 -0.32 40.89
C ARG A 104 -0.47 0.33 41.52
N PHE A 105 -1.43 -0.47 41.95
CA PHE A 105 -2.72 -0.01 42.47
C PHE A 105 -2.92 -0.35 43.95
N GLU A 106 -2.24 -1.38 44.45
CA GLU A 106 -2.36 -1.85 45.83
C GLU A 106 -1.05 -1.70 46.61
N ARG A 107 -1.12 -1.27 47.87
CA ARG A 107 0.06 -1.13 48.74
C ARG A 107 0.71 -2.46 49.12
N ASN A 108 -0.10 -3.52 49.25
CA ASN A 108 0.31 -4.86 49.65
C ASN A 108 -0.32 -5.88 48.70
N PRO A 109 0.11 -5.93 47.43
CA PRO A 109 -0.46 -6.83 46.46
C PRO A 109 -0.26 -8.29 46.92
N PRO A 110 -1.24 -9.19 46.68
CA PRO A 110 -1.03 -10.60 46.94
C PRO A 110 0.14 -11.13 46.12
N PRO A 111 0.86 -12.17 46.61
CA PRO A 111 1.94 -12.78 45.84
C PRO A 111 1.38 -13.35 44.51
N PRO A 112 2.17 -13.28 43.41
CA PRO A 112 1.73 -13.80 42.13
C PRO A 112 1.44 -15.30 42.21
N THR A 113 0.40 -15.74 41.49
CA THR A 113 0.03 -17.15 41.36
C THR A 113 0.03 -17.56 39.90
N ALA A 114 0.44 -18.79 39.60
CA ALA A 114 0.37 -19.31 38.24
C ALA A 114 -1.11 -19.51 37.84
N PRO A 115 -1.49 -19.21 36.59
CA PRO A 115 -2.85 -19.41 36.12
C PRO A 115 -3.25 -20.90 36.23
N TRP A 116 -4.52 -21.16 36.59
CA TRP A 116 -5.05 -22.52 36.54
C TRP A 116 -5.24 -22.96 35.09
N THR A 117 -5.80 -22.07 34.27
CA THR A 117 -5.99 -22.29 32.83
C THR A 117 -5.61 -21.03 32.08
N LEU A 118 -4.87 -21.19 30.98
CA LEU A 118 -4.69 -20.19 29.94
C LEU A 118 -5.50 -20.60 28.71
N SER A 119 -6.19 -19.65 28.09
CA SER A 119 -6.97 -19.89 26.89
C SER A 119 -6.86 -18.76 25.87
N THR A 120 -7.11 -19.07 24.61
CA THR A 120 -7.24 -18.11 23.50
C THR A 120 -8.28 -18.63 22.51
N ASP A 121 -8.81 -17.81 21.62
CA ASP A 121 -9.75 -18.23 20.58
C ASP A 121 -9.04 -18.72 19.30
N ASP A 122 -7.74 -18.43 19.19
CA ASP A 122 -6.90 -18.80 18.06
C ASP A 122 -6.18 -20.14 18.28
N ARG A 123 -6.51 -21.13 17.46
CA ARG A 123 -5.90 -22.47 17.51
C ARG A 123 -4.41 -22.47 17.14
N GLU A 124 -4.02 -21.70 16.15
CA GLU A 124 -2.64 -21.63 15.68
C GLU A 124 -1.76 -20.98 16.75
N LEU A 125 -2.21 -19.84 17.31
CA LEU A 125 -1.53 -19.16 18.40
C LEU A 125 -1.41 -20.06 19.64
N ALA A 126 -2.50 -20.72 20.05
CA ALA A 126 -2.47 -21.65 21.20
C ALA A 126 -1.40 -22.73 21.03
N THR A 127 -1.34 -23.33 19.83
CA THR A 127 -0.40 -24.41 19.51
C THR A 127 1.05 -23.93 19.56
N GLU A 128 1.33 -22.77 18.98
CA GLU A 128 2.69 -22.23 18.91
C GLU A 128 3.17 -21.67 20.25
N VAL A 129 2.28 -21.04 21.04
CA VAL A 129 2.60 -20.62 22.42
C VAL A 129 2.87 -21.82 23.33
N GLU A 130 2.10 -22.92 23.19
CA GLU A 130 2.38 -24.17 23.92
C GLU A 130 3.76 -24.73 23.58
N LYS A 131 4.14 -24.76 22.30
CA LYS A 131 5.48 -25.18 21.87
C LYS A 131 6.57 -24.28 22.44
N GLU A 132 6.35 -22.97 22.43
CA GLU A 132 7.30 -21.99 22.95
C GLU A 132 7.48 -22.11 24.46
N PHE A 133 6.39 -22.30 25.22
CA PHE A 133 6.47 -22.60 26.67
C PHE A 133 7.28 -23.86 26.95
N LYS A 134 7.06 -24.94 26.20
CA LYS A 134 7.86 -26.17 26.32
C LYS A 134 9.34 -25.88 26.02
N ARG A 135 9.63 -25.12 24.95
CA ARG A 135 11.00 -24.73 24.57
C ARG A 135 11.70 -23.90 25.65
N MET A 136 10.96 -23.03 26.33
CA MET A 136 11.49 -22.20 27.43
C MET A 136 11.72 -22.99 28.72
N GLY A 137 11.17 -24.20 28.86
CA GLY A 137 11.27 -25.02 30.08
C GLY A 137 10.17 -24.73 31.10
N VAL A 138 9.01 -24.23 30.66
CA VAL A 138 7.82 -24.11 31.51
C VAL A 138 7.31 -25.50 31.88
N ARG A 139 6.84 -25.68 33.12
CA ARG A 139 6.34 -26.98 33.60
C ARG A 139 5.11 -27.46 32.79
N PRO A 140 4.97 -28.78 32.50
CA PRO A 140 4.04 -29.30 31.49
C PRO A 140 2.58 -28.88 31.68
N GLU A 141 2.11 -28.79 32.91
CA GLU A 141 0.73 -28.44 33.24
C GLU A 141 0.38 -26.96 32.97
N LEU A 142 1.38 -26.08 32.85
CA LEU A 142 1.21 -24.67 32.45
C LEU A 142 1.43 -24.46 30.96
N CYS A 143 2.01 -25.43 30.25
CA CYS A 143 2.21 -25.35 28.80
C CYS A 143 0.89 -25.48 28.01
N LYS A 144 -0.12 -26.13 28.58
CA LYS A 144 -1.38 -26.42 27.89
C LYS A 144 -2.22 -25.15 27.72
N ILE A 145 -2.34 -24.67 26.48
CA ILE A 145 -3.21 -23.54 26.12
C ILE A 145 -4.53 -24.07 25.57
N GLN A 146 -5.66 -23.70 26.18
CA GLN A 146 -6.97 -24.12 25.72
C GLN A 146 -7.46 -23.22 24.57
N VAL A 147 -8.10 -23.83 23.57
CA VAL A 147 -8.80 -23.09 22.52
C VAL A 147 -10.26 -22.98 22.88
N THR A 148 -10.76 -21.78 23.15
CA THR A 148 -12.17 -21.55 23.50
C THR A 148 -12.72 -20.29 22.84
N LYS A 149 -13.97 -20.36 22.38
CA LYS A 149 -14.72 -19.21 21.86
C LYS A 149 -15.64 -18.59 22.91
N SER A 150 -15.83 -19.25 24.06
CA SER A 150 -16.79 -18.84 25.09
C SER A 150 -16.47 -17.50 25.75
N TYR A 151 -15.24 -17.01 25.60
CA TYR A 151 -14.75 -15.78 26.23
C TYR A 151 -14.53 -14.63 25.26
N VAL A 152 -14.74 -14.84 23.96
CA VAL A 152 -14.46 -13.81 22.93
C VAL A 152 -15.34 -12.58 23.13
N GLU A 153 -16.65 -12.78 23.30
CA GLU A 153 -17.59 -11.66 23.53
C GLU A 153 -17.24 -10.87 24.79
N THR A 154 -16.93 -11.57 25.89
CA THR A 154 -16.51 -10.91 27.15
C THR A 154 -15.19 -10.16 27.00
N ALA A 155 -14.23 -10.71 26.26
CA ALA A 155 -12.95 -10.06 25.98
C ALA A 155 -13.15 -8.81 25.12
N ASP A 156 -13.98 -8.87 24.07
CA ASP A 156 -14.30 -7.74 23.22
C ASP A 156 -15.03 -6.62 23.97
N GLU A 157 -16.03 -6.95 24.79
CA GLU A 157 -16.71 -5.96 25.63
C GLU A 157 -15.75 -5.26 26.59
N ALA A 158 -14.85 -6.02 27.21
CA ALA A 158 -13.86 -5.45 28.13
C ALA A 158 -12.82 -4.59 27.41
N PHE A 159 -12.37 -5.02 26.23
CA PHE A 159 -11.46 -4.24 25.41
C PHE A 159 -12.13 -2.98 24.87
N ASN A 160 -13.43 -3.00 24.53
CA ASN A 160 -14.16 -1.81 24.10
C ASN A 160 -14.16 -0.72 25.19
N ARG A 161 -14.37 -1.08 26.46
CA ARG A 161 -14.26 -0.12 27.58
C ARG A 161 -12.86 0.44 27.75
N LEU A 162 -11.84 -0.40 27.58
CA LEU A 162 -10.45 0.02 27.59
C LEU A 162 -10.14 0.96 26.41
N TRP A 163 -10.66 0.64 25.23
CA TRP A 163 -10.53 1.43 24.01
C TRP A 163 -11.14 2.82 24.16
N GLU A 164 -12.34 2.91 24.74
CA GLU A 164 -12.96 4.19 25.08
C GLU A 164 -12.05 5.04 25.99
N THR A 165 -11.47 4.42 27.01
CA THR A 165 -10.54 5.10 27.92
C THR A 165 -9.27 5.55 27.20
N MET A 166 -8.69 4.70 26.35
CA MET A 166 -7.49 5.02 25.57
C MET A 166 -7.73 6.19 24.62
N THR A 167 -8.84 6.16 23.89
CA THR A 167 -9.22 7.20 22.91
C THR A 167 -9.55 8.53 23.57
N GLN A 168 -10.18 8.53 24.75
CA GLN A 168 -10.36 9.74 25.57
C GLN A 168 -9.01 10.31 26.03
N SER A 169 -8.09 9.46 26.47
CA SER A 169 -6.79 9.90 27.01
C SER A 169 -5.91 10.62 25.98
N ILE A 170 -6.12 10.37 24.68
CA ILE A 170 -5.41 11.04 23.58
C ILE A 170 -6.16 12.28 23.05
N GLY A 171 -7.24 12.70 23.73
CA GLY A 171 -7.95 13.94 23.43
C GLY A 171 -8.86 13.88 22.21
N LEU A 172 -9.33 12.70 21.80
CA LEU A 172 -10.32 12.60 20.73
C LEU A 172 -11.71 12.97 21.25
N GLU A 173 -12.39 13.88 20.57
CA GLU A 173 -13.76 14.33 20.89
C GLU A 173 -14.80 13.20 20.70
N ASP A 174 -15.94 13.30 21.40
CA ASP A 174 -17.02 12.29 21.43
C ASP A 174 -17.44 11.76 20.05
N ILE A 175 -17.51 12.62 19.02
CA ILE A 175 -17.94 12.21 17.67
C ILE A 175 -16.87 11.33 17.00
N LEU A 176 -15.61 11.76 17.07
CA LEU A 176 -14.50 10.98 16.52
C LEU A 176 -14.30 9.69 17.31
N GLN A 177 -14.44 9.74 18.63
CA GLN A 177 -14.37 8.57 19.49
C GLN A 177 -15.37 7.50 19.07
N LYS A 178 -16.64 7.87 18.86
CA LYS A 178 -17.69 6.94 18.43
C LYS A 178 -17.47 6.38 17.02
N ALA A 179 -16.71 7.08 16.19
CA ALA A 179 -16.35 6.63 14.84
C ALA A 179 -15.14 5.68 14.84
N LEU A 180 -14.39 5.58 15.93
CA LEU A 180 -13.26 4.66 16.05
C LEU A 180 -13.74 3.25 16.37
N ILE A 181 -13.51 2.32 15.44
CA ILE A 181 -13.83 0.91 15.63
C ILE A 181 -12.74 0.26 16.49
N PRO A 182 -13.08 -0.33 17.65
CA PRO A 182 -12.12 -1.03 18.49
C PRO A 182 -11.42 -2.18 17.74
N PRO A 183 -10.09 -2.33 17.85
CA PRO A 183 -9.39 -3.49 17.32
C PRO A 183 -9.94 -4.83 17.82
N GLN A 184 -10.13 -5.75 16.89
CA GLN A 184 -10.51 -7.14 17.17
C GLN A 184 -9.30 -8.04 17.42
N SER A 185 -9.53 -9.19 18.04
CA SER A 185 -8.53 -10.28 18.15
C SER A 185 -7.99 -10.67 16.78
N ILE A 186 -6.68 -10.82 16.67
CA ILE A 186 -6.00 -11.33 15.48
C ILE A 186 -6.15 -12.84 15.46
N ASN A 187 -6.91 -13.34 14.50
CA ASN A 187 -7.05 -14.77 14.24
C ASN A 187 -6.14 -15.21 13.08
N PHE A 188 -4.96 -15.75 13.38
CA PHE A 188 -3.97 -16.32 12.47
C PHE A 188 -4.48 -17.52 11.68
N THR A 189 -5.51 -18.23 12.15
CA THR A 189 -6.14 -19.29 11.36
C THR A 189 -6.85 -18.72 10.13
N VAL A 190 -7.50 -17.55 10.28
CA VAL A 190 -8.17 -16.84 9.19
C VAL A 190 -7.22 -15.93 8.42
N LEU A 191 -6.28 -15.32 9.13
CA LEU A 191 -5.31 -14.41 8.55
C LEU A 191 -4.24 -15.19 7.77
N LYS A 192 -4.44 -15.29 6.46
CA LYS A 192 -3.47 -15.88 5.53
C LYS A 192 -3.05 -14.82 4.51
N PRO A 193 -1.84 -14.22 4.64
CA PRO A 193 -1.32 -13.37 3.60
C PRO A 193 -1.28 -14.12 2.26
N ALA A 194 -1.50 -13.39 1.17
CA ALA A 194 -1.35 -13.92 -0.16
C ALA A 194 0.08 -14.46 -0.35
N PRO A 195 0.25 -15.57 -1.09
CA PRO A 195 1.58 -16.05 -1.46
C PRO A 195 2.39 -14.92 -2.09
N TRP A 196 3.60 -14.70 -1.57
CA TRP A 196 4.46 -13.60 -1.96
C TRP A 196 5.27 -13.96 -3.21
N GLY A 197 4.62 -13.84 -4.37
CA GLY A 197 5.22 -14.14 -5.67
C GLY A 197 5.73 -15.58 -5.82
N GLU A 198 6.04 -15.97 -7.04
CA GLU A 198 6.88 -17.14 -7.30
C GLU A 198 8.25 -16.66 -7.79
N ALA A 199 9.27 -17.52 -7.66
CA ALA A 199 10.56 -17.22 -8.26
C ALA A 199 10.41 -17.25 -9.78
N GLU A 200 10.27 -16.07 -10.38
CA GLU A 200 10.27 -15.90 -11.82
C GLU A 200 11.70 -16.05 -12.34
N ASN A 201 11.91 -16.92 -13.33
CA ASN A 201 13.18 -17.02 -14.04
C ASN A 201 13.24 -15.94 -15.12
N LEU A 202 13.36 -14.69 -14.68
CA LEU A 202 13.44 -13.51 -15.54
C LEU A 202 14.83 -13.40 -16.18
N GLU A 203 14.89 -12.92 -17.42
CA GLU A 203 16.15 -12.56 -18.06
C GLU A 203 16.81 -11.37 -17.34
N SER A 204 18.14 -11.21 -17.45
CA SER A 204 18.88 -10.14 -16.75
C SER A 204 18.31 -8.74 -17.00
N PHE A 205 17.83 -8.48 -18.22
CA PHE A 205 17.19 -7.21 -18.58
C PHE A 205 15.88 -6.98 -17.83
N GLU A 206 15.03 -8.01 -17.73
CA GLU A 206 13.75 -7.94 -17.00
C GLU A 206 13.97 -7.77 -15.50
N GLN A 207 15.00 -8.43 -14.94
CA GLN A 207 15.42 -8.24 -13.56
C GLN A 207 15.84 -6.80 -13.28
N ALA A 208 16.69 -6.21 -14.14
CA ALA A 208 17.12 -4.83 -14.02
C ALA A 208 15.93 -3.86 -14.12
N MET A 209 14.99 -4.11 -15.05
CA MET A 209 13.77 -3.32 -15.20
C MET A 209 12.88 -3.37 -13.95
N LYS A 210 12.66 -4.57 -13.39
CA LYS A 210 11.87 -4.75 -12.16
C LYS A 210 12.52 -4.06 -10.97
N TYR A 211 13.84 -4.21 -10.81
CA TYR A 211 14.62 -3.53 -9.77
C TYR A 211 14.54 -2.00 -9.90
N ALA A 212 14.77 -1.47 -11.10
CA ALA A 212 14.72 -0.03 -11.38
C ALA A 212 13.32 0.54 -11.11
N THR A 213 12.27 -0.20 -11.49
CA THR A 213 10.87 0.22 -11.25
C THR A 213 10.57 0.34 -9.76
N ILE A 214 10.89 -0.68 -8.96
CA ILE A 214 10.63 -0.66 -7.52
C ILE A 214 11.45 0.43 -6.83
N SER A 215 12.73 0.55 -7.18
CA SER A 215 13.63 1.57 -6.59
C SER A 215 13.21 2.99 -6.98
N GLY A 216 12.81 3.20 -8.25
CA GLY A 216 12.33 4.49 -8.74
C GLY A 216 10.97 4.91 -8.17
N GLN A 217 10.13 3.96 -7.76
CA GLN A 217 8.84 4.23 -7.13
C GLN A 217 8.94 4.77 -5.70
N VAL A 218 10.05 4.51 -5.00
CA VAL A 218 10.28 5.01 -3.64
C VAL A 218 11.10 6.29 -3.58
N GLY A 219 11.83 6.63 -4.66
CA GLY A 219 12.59 7.88 -4.74
C GLY A 219 11.73 9.11 -5.07
N LEU A 220 11.98 10.24 -4.40
CA LEU A 220 11.31 11.52 -4.69
C LEU A 220 11.72 12.15 -6.02
N GLU A 221 12.93 11.86 -6.50
CA GLU A 221 13.43 12.38 -7.78
C GLU A 221 12.52 12.01 -8.96
N ALA A 222 11.74 10.94 -8.80
CA ALA A 222 10.79 10.52 -9.80
C ALA A 222 9.69 11.55 -10.11
N ARG A 223 9.39 12.45 -9.17
CA ARG A 223 8.28 13.41 -9.28
C ARG A 223 8.66 14.73 -9.93
N LYS A 224 9.94 15.11 -9.88
CA LYS A 224 10.41 16.45 -10.31
C LYS A 224 10.65 16.56 -11.81
N LEU A 225 10.73 15.45 -12.54
CA LEU A 225 11.08 15.49 -13.96
C LEU A 225 9.87 15.78 -14.86
N PRO A 226 10.04 16.62 -15.89
CA PRO A 226 9.04 16.75 -16.95
C PRO A 226 8.76 15.39 -17.60
N ASN A 227 7.51 15.12 -17.97
CA ASN A 227 7.14 13.83 -18.56
C ASN A 227 7.93 13.45 -19.82
N SER A 228 8.44 14.44 -20.55
CA SER A 228 9.32 14.20 -21.72
C SER A 228 10.65 13.53 -21.36
N GLN A 229 11.07 13.59 -20.10
CA GLN A 229 12.31 12.99 -19.61
C GLN A 229 12.08 11.66 -18.90
N ILE A 230 10.83 11.21 -18.70
CA ILE A 230 10.53 9.96 -18.00
C ILE A 230 11.19 8.77 -18.70
N SER A 231 11.08 8.65 -20.02
CA SER A 231 11.67 7.53 -20.76
C SER A 231 13.20 7.52 -20.69
N GLN A 232 13.84 8.70 -20.71
CA GLN A 232 15.29 8.81 -20.58
C GLN A 232 15.74 8.47 -19.15
N ARG A 233 14.98 8.93 -18.14
CA ARG A 233 15.23 8.58 -16.74
C ARG A 233 15.10 7.09 -16.51
N LEU A 234 14.00 6.48 -16.96
CA LEU A 234 13.77 5.04 -16.80
C LEU A 234 14.88 4.24 -17.46
N LYS A 235 15.31 4.64 -18.66
CA LYS A 235 16.46 4.02 -19.33
C LYS A 235 17.74 4.13 -18.48
N GLY A 236 18.04 5.30 -17.93
CA GLY A 236 19.19 5.50 -17.05
C GLY A 236 19.10 4.72 -15.73
N GLU A 237 17.93 4.66 -15.11
CA GLU A 237 17.66 3.85 -13.91
C GLU A 237 17.84 2.35 -14.19
N MET A 238 17.42 1.89 -15.36
CA MET A 238 17.61 0.51 -15.80
C MET A 238 19.09 0.18 -16.06
N GLU A 239 19.82 1.08 -16.74
CA GLU A 239 21.27 0.91 -16.97
C GLU A 239 22.03 0.87 -15.63
N ALA A 240 21.73 1.79 -14.71
CA ALA A 240 22.32 1.81 -13.37
C ALA A 240 21.95 0.57 -12.54
N ALA A 241 20.72 0.08 -12.66
CA ALA A 241 20.31 -1.17 -12.01
C ALA A 241 21.07 -2.37 -12.57
N SER A 242 21.25 -2.48 -13.89
CA SER A 242 22.04 -3.54 -14.50
C SER A 242 23.48 -3.53 -13.98
N GLU A 243 24.12 -2.36 -13.98
CA GLU A 243 25.50 -2.20 -13.48
C GLU A 243 25.62 -2.56 -11.98
N LEU A 244 24.65 -2.16 -11.15
CA LEU A 244 24.61 -2.51 -9.73
C LEU A 244 24.45 -4.02 -9.50
N LEU A 245 23.59 -4.66 -10.28
CA LEU A 245 23.32 -6.10 -10.18
C LEU A 245 24.52 -6.94 -10.67
N GLU A 246 25.25 -6.46 -11.68
CA GLU A 246 26.46 -7.10 -12.20
C GLU A 246 27.68 -6.90 -11.30
N SER A 247 27.83 -5.70 -10.72
CA SER A 247 29.01 -5.34 -9.89
C SER A 247 28.99 -5.93 -8.49
N ARG A 248 27.81 -6.28 -7.95
CA ARG A 248 27.67 -6.85 -6.61
C ARG A 248 26.81 -8.11 -6.64
N SER A 249 27.40 -9.24 -6.24
CA SER A 249 26.65 -10.47 -6.09
C SER A 249 25.65 -10.37 -4.94
N THR A 250 24.51 -11.06 -5.07
CA THR A 250 23.48 -11.08 -4.01
C THR A 250 24.03 -11.56 -2.66
N LYS A 251 25.05 -12.44 -2.65
CA LYS A 251 25.71 -12.90 -1.42
C LYS A 251 26.55 -11.81 -0.75
N GLU A 252 27.27 -10.99 -1.53
CA GLU A 252 28.02 -9.85 -0.99
C GLU A 252 27.07 -8.80 -0.40
N VAL A 253 25.98 -8.49 -1.12
CA VAL A 253 24.94 -7.57 -0.63
C VAL A 253 24.31 -8.11 0.65
N GLN A 254 23.96 -9.39 0.71
CA GLN A 254 23.46 -10.04 1.94
C GLN A 254 24.48 -9.94 3.08
N THR A 255 25.75 -10.20 2.82
CA THR A 255 26.80 -10.14 3.86
C THR A 255 26.97 -8.73 4.41
N GLY A 256 26.93 -7.71 3.54
CA GLY A 256 26.92 -6.31 3.96
C GLY A 256 25.68 -5.97 4.77
N ALA A 257 24.51 -6.37 4.28
CA ALA A 257 23.23 -6.18 4.96
C ALA A 257 23.25 -6.80 6.35
N ASP A 258 23.77 -8.01 6.52
CA ASP A 258 23.90 -8.71 7.81
C ASP A 258 24.89 -8.00 8.74
N SER A 259 25.97 -7.46 8.19
CA SER A 259 27.00 -6.70 8.91
C SER A 259 26.55 -5.31 9.39
N GLY A 260 25.36 -4.85 8.97
CA GLY A 260 24.80 -3.56 9.40
C GLY A 260 24.95 -2.43 8.39
N ASP A 261 25.33 -2.72 7.15
CA ASP A 261 25.30 -1.74 6.06
C ASP A 261 23.84 -1.50 5.62
N ASP A 262 23.35 -0.28 5.86
CA ASP A 262 21.97 0.12 5.57
C ASP A 262 21.65 0.12 4.07
N ALA A 263 22.59 0.55 3.24
CA ALA A 263 22.40 0.57 1.79
C ALA A 263 22.35 -0.85 1.24
N ALA A 264 23.21 -1.74 1.75
CA ALA A 264 23.16 -3.16 1.42
C ALA A 264 21.87 -3.83 1.93
N ALA A 265 21.36 -3.45 3.11
CA ALA A 265 20.08 -3.96 3.61
C ALA A 265 18.90 -3.55 2.73
N LEU A 266 18.88 -2.30 2.27
CA LEU A 266 17.84 -1.82 1.34
C LEU A 266 17.94 -2.54 -0.02
N ASP A 267 19.14 -2.62 -0.62
CA ASP A 267 19.38 -3.34 -1.88
C ASP A 267 18.94 -4.81 -1.75
N TYR A 268 19.36 -5.50 -0.70
CA TYR A 268 19.00 -6.90 -0.50
C TYR A 268 17.49 -7.09 -0.34
N ALA A 269 16.80 -6.18 0.36
CA ALA A 269 15.34 -6.21 0.44
C ALA A 269 14.69 -6.11 -0.95
N VAL A 270 15.14 -5.20 -1.81
CA VAL A 270 14.63 -5.08 -3.19
C VAL A 270 14.94 -6.33 -4.00
N ARG A 271 16.15 -6.91 -3.88
CA ARG A 271 16.50 -8.19 -4.54
C ARG A 271 15.59 -9.34 -4.12
N ILE A 272 15.27 -9.47 -2.83
CA ILE A 272 14.32 -10.47 -2.33
C ILE A 272 12.93 -10.26 -2.95
N ARG A 273 12.46 -9.00 -3.07
CA ARG A 273 11.16 -8.69 -3.69
C ARG A 273 11.13 -9.05 -5.18
N CYS A 274 12.24 -8.83 -5.88
CA CYS A 274 12.37 -9.05 -7.32
C CYS A 274 12.79 -10.47 -7.71
N SER A 275 13.06 -11.37 -6.77
CA SER A 275 13.64 -12.70 -7.02
C SER A 275 15.07 -12.69 -7.58
N ILE A 276 15.86 -11.64 -7.32
CA ILE A 276 17.18 -11.45 -7.96
C ILE A 276 18.28 -12.10 -7.11
N GLY A 277 18.67 -13.32 -7.47
CA GLY A 277 19.68 -14.10 -6.75
C GLY A 277 19.26 -14.51 -5.33
N ALA A 278 18.00 -14.28 -4.96
CA ALA A 278 17.39 -14.69 -3.70
C ALA A 278 15.95 -15.15 -3.97
N LYS A 279 15.50 -16.19 -3.25
CA LYS A 279 14.09 -16.61 -3.35
C LYS A 279 13.18 -15.54 -2.71
N PRO A 280 12.01 -15.25 -3.29
CA PRO A 280 11.01 -14.40 -2.67
C PRO A 280 10.73 -14.85 -1.23
N ASN A 281 10.88 -13.92 -0.30
CA ASN A 281 10.61 -14.18 1.11
C ASN A 281 10.06 -12.90 1.76
N ARG A 282 8.76 -12.90 2.01
CA ARG A 282 8.01 -11.77 2.57
C ARG A 282 8.53 -11.34 3.94
N ALA A 283 8.78 -12.29 4.83
CA ALA A 283 9.27 -12.03 6.17
C ALA A 283 10.70 -11.46 6.15
N LEU A 284 11.58 -12.05 5.33
CA LEU A 284 12.97 -11.61 5.19
C LEU A 284 13.08 -10.22 4.54
N HIS A 285 12.26 -9.93 3.52
CA HIS A 285 12.16 -8.60 2.93
C HIS A 285 11.81 -7.54 3.99
N ARG A 286 10.73 -7.77 4.76
CA ARG A 286 10.34 -6.87 5.86
C ARG A 286 11.44 -6.74 6.92
N TYR A 287 12.12 -7.84 7.27
CA TYR A 287 13.21 -7.81 8.24
C TYR A 287 14.31 -6.82 7.85
N TYR A 288 14.78 -6.84 6.60
CA TYR A 288 15.83 -5.90 6.16
C TYR A 288 15.32 -4.46 6.04
N LEU A 289 14.07 -4.23 5.60
CA LEU A 289 13.50 -2.87 5.63
C LEU A 289 13.40 -2.30 7.04
N MET A 290 12.98 -3.14 8.00
CA MET A 290 12.94 -2.77 9.41
C MET A 290 14.33 -2.55 10.01
N LYS A 291 15.36 -3.22 9.48
CA LYS A 291 16.76 -2.96 9.85
C LYS A 291 17.18 -1.55 9.43
N VAL A 292 16.86 -1.15 8.19
CA VAL A 292 17.12 0.21 7.68
C VAL A 292 16.40 1.26 8.53
N ILE A 293 15.11 1.06 8.83
CA ILE A 293 14.31 2.00 9.65
C ILE A 293 14.87 2.23 11.06
N ARG A 294 15.53 1.21 11.61
CA ARG A 294 16.10 1.27 12.96
C ARG A 294 17.51 1.85 13.00
N SER A 295 18.15 2.00 11.85
CA SER A 295 19.50 2.50 11.80
C SER A 295 19.51 4.01 12.06
N GLU A 296 20.47 4.45 12.85
CA GLU A 296 20.71 5.88 13.12
C GLU A 296 21.39 6.57 11.93
N THR A 297 21.99 5.80 11.01
CA THR A 297 22.75 6.32 9.86
C THR A 297 21.98 6.27 8.54
N ALA A 298 20.87 5.55 8.47
CA ALA A 298 20.08 5.41 7.25
C ALA A 298 19.16 6.60 6.98
N THR A 299 18.76 6.76 5.71
CA THR A 299 17.59 7.54 5.29
C THR A 299 16.39 6.58 5.16
N PRO A 300 15.47 6.53 6.15
CA PRO A 300 14.49 5.45 6.23
C PRO A 300 13.23 5.68 5.40
N ASP A 301 13.11 6.81 4.71
CA ASP A 301 11.95 7.20 3.89
C ASP A 301 11.65 6.19 2.78
N GLN A 302 12.69 5.68 2.11
CA GLN A 302 12.56 4.67 1.06
C GLN A 302 12.10 3.33 1.63
N ALA A 303 12.64 2.91 2.77
CA ALA A 303 12.24 1.69 3.44
C ALA A 303 10.78 1.74 3.91
N HIS A 304 10.35 2.91 4.41
CA HIS A 304 8.93 3.16 4.69
C HIS A 304 8.06 3.07 3.44
N GLY A 305 8.49 3.67 2.32
CA GLY A 305 7.79 3.55 1.03
C GLY A 305 7.64 2.09 0.55
N LEU A 306 8.70 1.29 0.64
CA LEU A 306 8.65 -0.14 0.29
C LEU A 306 7.74 -0.94 1.22
N LEU A 307 7.66 -0.57 2.50
CA LEU A 307 6.73 -1.22 3.43
C LEU A 307 5.27 -0.94 3.05
N VAL A 308 4.94 0.20 2.46
CA VAL A 308 3.57 0.45 1.97
C VAL A 308 3.15 -0.65 0.98
N ASP A 309 3.98 -0.94 -0.03
CA ASP A 309 3.75 -2.05 -0.97
C ASP A 309 3.65 -3.39 -0.22
N TRP A 310 4.55 -3.64 0.73
CA TRP A 310 4.55 -4.87 1.53
C TRP A 310 3.22 -5.08 2.26
N PHE A 311 2.66 -4.04 2.89
CA PHE A 311 1.39 -4.17 3.61
C PHE A 311 0.20 -4.30 2.64
N THR A 312 0.21 -3.60 1.50
CA THR A 312 -0.91 -3.65 0.56
C THR A 312 -0.95 -4.90 -0.30
N SER A 313 0.20 -5.49 -0.64
CA SER A 313 0.30 -6.73 -1.41
C SER A 313 -0.01 -7.99 -0.59
N ALA A 314 -0.27 -7.85 0.71
CA ALA A 314 -0.62 -8.95 1.61
C ALA A 314 -1.94 -9.64 1.22
N HIS A 315 -2.82 -8.99 0.44
CA HIS A 315 -4.12 -9.53 0.08
C HIS A 315 -4.46 -9.20 -1.39
N LYS A 316 -4.99 -10.18 -2.13
CA LYS A 316 -5.50 -9.97 -3.49
C LYS A 316 -6.89 -9.32 -3.55
N GLY A 317 -7.56 -9.20 -2.40
CA GLY A 317 -8.93 -8.69 -2.28
C GLY A 317 -9.02 -7.61 -1.21
N GLU A 318 -9.88 -7.83 -0.22
CA GLU A 318 -10.02 -6.90 0.90
C GLU A 318 -8.76 -6.93 1.79
N ILE A 319 -8.17 -5.76 2.01
CA ILE A 319 -7.01 -5.58 2.88
C ILE A 319 -7.53 -5.50 4.30
N SER A 320 -7.10 -6.43 5.17
CA SER A 320 -7.44 -6.39 6.59
C SER A 320 -7.04 -5.06 7.22
N ALA A 321 -7.87 -4.54 8.13
CA ALA A 321 -7.68 -3.24 8.78
C ALA A 321 -6.26 -3.06 9.34
N ARG A 322 -5.67 -4.08 9.98
CA ARG A 322 -4.30 -3.98 10.52
C ARG A 322 -3.24 -3.66 9.47
N TYR A 323 -3.38 -4.21 8.26
CA TYR A 323 -2.46 -3.93 7.16
C TYR A 323 -2.70 -2.54 6.58
N MET A 324 -3.97 -2.12 6.47
CA MET A 324 -4.33 -0.77 6.02
C MET A 324 -3.73 0.32 6.91
N PHE A 325 -3.92 0.20 8.23
CA PHE A 325 -3.40 1.16 9.21
C PHE A 325 -1.86 1.14 9.27
N ALA A 326 -1.22 -0.02 9.20
CA ALA A 326 0.24 -0.10 9.14
C ALA A 326 0.80 0.49 7.83
N ALA A 327 0.15 0.28 6.69
CA ALA A 327 0.50 0.91 5.42
C ALA A 327 0.37 2.45 5.50
N ALA A 328 -0.74 2.95 6.06
CA ALA A 328 -0.98 4.38 6.24
C ALA A 328 0.05 5.04 7.18
N HIS A 329 0.44 4.35 8.25
CA HIS A 329 1.53 4.79 9.13
C HIS A 329 2.85 4.92 8.36
N HIS A 330 3.26 3.89 7.63
CA HIS A 330 4.52 3.95 6.87
C HIS A 330 4.48 4.95 5.71
N ALA A 331 3.35 5.11 5.03
CA ALA A 331 3.15 6.16 4.03
C ALA A 331 3.35 7.55 4.65
N THR A 332 2.77 7.78 5.84
CA THR A 332 2.92 9.02 6.60
C THR A 332 4.36 9.26 7.03
N GLN A 333 5.04 8.25 7.58
CA GLN A 333 6.46 8.35 7.95
C GLN A 333 7.34 8.65 6.73
N SER A 334 7.09 7.99 5.60
CA SER A 334 7.81 8.25 4.34
C SER A 334 7.66 9.73 3.92
N ILE A 335 6.45 10.29 3.97
CA ILE A 335 6.19 11.71 3.66
C ILE A 335 6.92 12.64 4.63
N ILE A 336 6.84 12.38 5.93
CA ILE A 336 7.44 13.22 6.96
C ILE A 336 8.97 13.27 6.79
N LEU A 337 9.60 12.12 6.56
CA LEU A 337 11.04 12.00 6.44
C LEU A 337 11.58 12.56 5.11
N ALA A 338 10.86 12.33 4.01
CA ALA A 338 11.28 12.78 2.69
C ALA A 338 10.88 14.24 2.40
N GLY A 339 9.89 14.77 3.13
CA GLY A 339 9.28 16.08 2.92
C GLY A 339 8.20 16.12 1.82
N ASP A 340 7.96 15.01 1.12
CA ASP A 340 6.90 14.85 0.12
C ASP A 340 6.56 13.37 -0.10
N ALA A 341 5.47 13.08 -0.81
CA ALA A 341 5.09 11.70 -1.12
C ALA A 341 5.80 11.17 -2.37
N SER A 342 6.40 9.98 -2.23
CA SER A 342 6.95 9.21 -3.35
C SER A 342 5.84 8.63 -4.24
N PRO A 343 6.15 8.21 -5.49
CA PRO A 343 5.16 7.59 -6.37
C PRO A 343 4.39 6.41 -5.76
N VAL A 344 5.04 5.51 -5.01
CA VAL A 344 4.36 4.38 -4.35
C VAL A 344 3.38 4.86 -3.28
N VAL A 345 3.74 5.90 -2.53
CA VAL A 345 2.89 6.48 -1.49
C VAL A 345 1.68 7.18 -2.10
N LEU A 346 1.86 7.94 -3.19
CA LEU A 346 0.74 8.57 -3.91
C LEU A 346 -0.17 7.54 -4.56
N TRP A 347 0.40 6.46 -5.12
CA TRP A 347 -0.39 5.36 -5.65
C TRP A 347 -1.24 4.72 -4.56
N PHE A 348 -0.66 4.43 -3.39
CA PHE A 348 -1.39 3.92 -2.24
C PHE A 348 -2.47 4.89 -1.78
N ALA A 349 -2.14 6.17 -1.62
CA ALA A 349 -3.06 7.21 -1.19
C ALA A 349 -4.33 7.24 -2.06
N HIS A 350 -4.15 7.28 -3.38
CA HIS A 350 -5.25 7.39 -4.34
C HIS A 350 -5.98 6.07 -4.59
N ARG A 351 -5.28 4.93 -4.64
CA ARG A 351 -5.88 3.65 -5.08
C ARG A 351 -6.41 2.81 -3.95
N VAL A 352 -5.86 2.98 -2.76
CA VAL A 352 -6.09 2.07 -1.64
C VAL A 352 -6.67 2.80 -0.45
N PHE A 353 -6.06 3.92 -0.06
CA PHE A 353 -6.40 4.65 1.16
C PHE A 353 -7.67 5.50 1.01
N GLU A 354 -7.72 6.42 0.04
CA GLU A 354 -8.86 7.32 -0.19
C GLU A 354 -10.19 6.57 -0.35
N PRO A 355 -10.31 5.54 -1.22
CA PRO A 355 -11.58 4.81 -1.39
C PRO A 355 -12.08 4.11 -0.11
N ARG A 356 -11.19 3.86 0.86
CA ARG A 356 -11.54 3.20 2.13
C ARG A 356 -11.76 4.16 3.27
N ALA A 357 -11.25 5.38 3.15
CA ALA A 357 -11.39 6.38 4.19
C ALA A 357 -12.85 6.86 4.34
N GLU A 358 -13.67 6.73 3.29
CA GLU A 358 -15.11 6.97 3.35
C GLU A 358 -15.82 6.03 4.34
N THR A 359 -15.41 4.76 4.37
CA THR A 359 -16.01 3.73 5.24
C THR A 359 -15.22 3.48 6.51
N THR A 360 -14.02 4.08 6.63
CA THR A 360 -13.11 3.92 7.77
C THR A 360 -12.70 5.30 8.30
N PRO A 361 -13.56 5.99 9.08
CA PRO A 361 -13.28 7.32 9.63
C PRO A 361 -11.93 7.49 10.35
N PRO A 362 -11.37 6.48 11.06
CA PRO A 362 -10.05 6.60 11.67
C PRO A 362 -8.93 6.95 10.69
N LEU A 363 -9.05 6.59 9.40
CA LEU A 363 -8.07 6.93 8.37
C LEU A 363 -8.01 8.46 8.13
N ASN A 364 -9.16 9.12 8.15
CA ASN A 364 -9.26 10.58 8.01
C ASN A 364 -8.68 11.32 9.21
N ALA A 365 -8.95 10.83 10.41
CA ALA A 365 -8.56 11.52 11.64
C ALA A 365 -7.05 11.47 11.89
N GLN A 366 -6.40 10.34 11.60
CA GLN A 366 -5.02 10.07 12.04
C GLN A 366 -3.95 10.46 11.01
N TYR A 367 -4.19 10.25 9.72
CA TYR A 367 -3.15 10.36 8.68
C TYR A 367 -3.23 11.65 7.89
N LYS A 368 -3.17 12.79 8.59
CA LYS A 368 -3.32 14.13 7.99
C LYS A 368 -2.26 14.43 6.92
N GLU A 369 -1.01 14.04 7.14
CA GLU A 369 0.07 14.27 6.17
C GLU A 369 -0.16 13.53 4.86
N LEU A 370 -0.77 12.34 4.91
CA LEU A 370 -1.11 11.58 3.72
C LEU A 370 -2.22 12.26 2.90
N TRP A 371 -3.24 12.81 3.57
CA TRP A 371 -4.26 13.63 2.93
C TRP A 371 -3.70 14.91 2.31
N LEU A 372 -2.86 15.64 3.04
CA LEU A 372 -2.21 16.85 2.53
C LEU A 372 -1.34 16.57 1.29
N ALA A 373 -0.65 15.43 1.27
CA ALA A 373 0.12 15.00 0.11
C ALA A 373 -0.77 14.65 -1.09
N LEU A 374 -1.89 13.96 -0.84
CA LEU A 374 -2.88 13.63 -1.86
C LEU A 374 -3.54 14.90 -2.44
N ASP A 375 -3.98 15.82 -1.59
CA ASP A 375 -4.58 17.10 -1.99
C ASP A 375 -3.62 17.95 -2.83
N ARG A 376 -2.35 18.05 -2.40
CA ARG A 376 -1.30 18.71 -3.20
C ARG A 376 -1.21 18.07 -4.58
N ARG A 377 -1.18 16.73 -4.64
CA ARG A 377 -1.06 16.02 -5.91
C ARG A 377 -2.28 16.21 -6.81
N THR A 378 -3.49 16.15 -6.25
CA THR A 378 -4.74 16.40 -6.98
C THR A 378 -4.73 17.80 -7.56
N LYS A 379 -4.39 18.81 -6.77
CA LYS A 379 -4.27 20.20 -7.22
C LYS A 379 -3.22 20.38 -8.32
N GLU A 380 -2.05 19.75 -8.20
CA GLU A 380 -1.04 19.78 -9.27
C GLU A 380 -1.59 19.22 -10.59
N VAL A 381 -2.30 18.09 -10.53
CA VAL A 381 -2.89 17.45 -11.72
C VAL A 381 -3.99 18.35 -12.32
N GLU A 382 -4.82 18.98 -11.50
CA GLU A 382 -5.83 19.93 -11.93
C GLU A 382 -5.22 21.19 -12.56
N ASP A 383 -4.20 21.78 -11.94
CA ASP A 383 -3.48 22.94 -12.49
C ASP A 383 -2.82 22.61 -13.83
N GLU A 384 -2.23 21.41 -13.96
CA GLU A 384 -1.67 20.95 -15.22
C GLU A 384 -2.73 20.77 -16.30
N ARG A 385 -3.89 20.21 -15.93
CA ARG A 385 -5.03 20.02 -16.82
C ARG A 385 -5.57 21.38 -17.27
N ALA A 386 -5.80 22.32 -16.36
CA ALA A 386 -6.27 23.67 -16.67
C ALA A 386 -5.29 24.43 -17.58
N ARG A 387 -3.97 24.31 -17.34
CA ARG A 387 -2.95 24.88 -18.24
C ARG A 387 -2.97 24.24 -19.62
N ALA A 388 -3.20 22.93 -19.71
CA ALA A 388 -3.32 22.23 -20.98
C ALA A 388 -4.58 22.63 -21.74
N GLU A 389 -5.72 22.75 -21.05
CA GLU A 389 -7.00 23.21 -21.61
C GLU A 389 -6.89 24.65 -22.13
N LYS A 390 -6.34 25.58 -21.33
CA LYS A 390 -6.07 26.97 -21.76
C LYS A 390 -5.15 27.06 -22.99
N LYS A 391 -4.19 26.15 -23.14
CA LYS A 391 -3.34 26.07 -24.34
C LYS A 391 -4.12 25.56 -25.56
N ARG A 392 -5.08 24.66 -25.36
CA ARG A 392 -5.94 24.13 -26.42
C ARG A 392 -6.97 25.15 -26.87
N GLU A 393 -7.60 25.87 -25.96
CA GLU A 393 -8.56 26.93 -26.29
C GLU A 393 -7.94 28.00 -27.19
N LYS A 394 -6.72 28.44 -26.87
CA LYS A 394 -5.97 29.43 -27.69
C LYS A 394 -5.63 28.94 -29.10
N ALA A 395 -5.67 27.63 -29.35
CA ALA A 395 -5.27 27.04 -30.62
C ALA A 395 -6.07 25.76 -30.90
N SER A 396 -7.41 25.84 -30.82
CA SER A 396 -8.31 24.68 -30.90
C SER A 396 -8.06 23.85 -32.16
N ASN A 397 -7.91 24.55 -33.28
CA ASN A 397 -7.59 24.03 -34.62
C ASN A 397 -6.31 23.17 -34.69
N ARG A 398 -5.39 23.32 -33.72
CA ARG A 398 -4.11 22.60 -33.67
C ARG A 398 -4.23 21.22 -33.04
N TYR A 399 -5.25 21.00 -32.20
CA TYR A 399 -5.38 19.79 -31.38
C TYR A 399 -6.53 18.89 -31.83
N ILE A 400 -7.36 19.32 -32.79
CA ILE A 400 -8.51 18.58 -33.29
C ILE A 400 -8.36 18.36 -34.79
N CYS A 401 -8.71 17.16 -35.26
CA CYS A 401 -8.74 16.87 -36.67
C CYS A 401 -9.79 17.73 -37.39
N ALA A 402 -9.34 18.48 -38.39
CA ALA A 402 -10.17 19.38 -39.17
C ALA A 402 -11.07 18.67 -40.20
N ALA A 403 -10.86 17.38 -40.45
CA ALA A 403 -11.70 16.63 -41.38
C ALA A 403 -13.16 16.61 -40.89
N PRO A 404 -14.17 16.82 -41.76
CA PRO A 404 -15.58 16.69 -41.41
C PRO A 404 -15.87 15.34 -40.74
N ALA A 405 -16.73 15.34 -39.73
CA ALA A 405 -17.08 14.15 -38.92
C ALA A 405 -15.92 13.41 -38.20
N CYS A 406 -14.65 13.85 -38.33
CA CYS A 406 -13.56 13.28 -37.56
C CYS A 406 -13.43 13.98 -36.19
N TYR A 407 -13.42 13.20 -35.12
CA TYR A 407 -13.34 13.70 -33.73
C TYR A 407 -12.02 13.35 -33.05
N ILE A 408 -11.01 12.95 -33.82
CA ILE A 408 -9.68 12.66 -33.29
C ILE A 408 -9.07 13.96 -32.77
N GLN A 409 -8.60 13.89 -31.54
CA GLN A 409 -7.83 14.91 -30.87
C GLN A 409 -6.41 14.41 -30.63
N ALA A 410 -5.44 15.32 -30.56
CA ALA A 410 -4.10 15.01 -30.11
C ALA A 410 -3.80 15.75 -28.80
N ASN A 411 -3.06 15.11 -27.89
CA ASN A 411 -2.57 15.76 -26.67
C ASN A 411 -1.53 16.87 -26.95
N LYS A 412 -0.83 16.77 -28.10
CA LYS A 412 0.20 17.71 -28.57
C LYS A 412 -0.19 18.22 -29.95
N GLY A 413 0.05 19.50 -30.20
CA GLY A 413 -0.22 20.10 -31.50
C GLY A 413 0.75 19.72 -32.62
N ALA A 414 1.70 18.80 -32.37
CA ALA A 414 2.50 18.12 -33.38
C ALA A 414 1.94 16.73 -33.71
N GLY A 415 0.94 16.27 -32.96
CA GLY A 415 0.33 14.96 -33.13
C GLY A 415 -0.65 14.85 -34.29
N LEU A 416 -0.89 15.95 -35.00
CA LEU A 416 -1.70 16.03 -36.19
C LEU A 416 -0.89 16.69 -37.29
N SER A 417 -1.07 16.23 -38.51
CA SER A 417 -0.39 16.76 -39.69
C SER A 417 -1.03 18.08 -40.12
N ARG A 418 -0.24 19.16 -40.16
CA ARG A 418 -0.72 20.50 -40.53
C ARG A 418 -0.72 20.69 -42.04
N CYS A 419 -1.64 21.53 -42.53
CA CYS A 419 -1.61 21.99 -43.92
C CYS A 419 -0.26 22.67 -44.26
N SER A 420 0.36 22.24 -45.36
CA SER A 420 1.64 22.78 -45.85
C SER A 420 1.49 24.06 -46.67
N GLY A 421 0.27 24.52 -46.95
CA GLY A 421 0.02 25.71 -47.76
C GLY A 421 0.15 27.05 -47.01
N LYS A 422 -0.25 28.12 -47.70
CA LYS A 422 0.00 29.53 -47.31
C LYS A 422 -1.05 30.14 -46.36
N CYS A 423 -2.01 29.37 -45.85
CA CYS A 423 -2.97 29.85 -44.86
C CYS A 423 -2.30 30.28 -43.56
N ASP A 424 -2.94 31.21 -42.85
CA ASP A 424 -2.38 31.79 -41.63
C ASP A 424 -2.26 30.76 -40.49
N PRO A 425 -1.23 30.86 -39.62
CA PRO A 425 -0.92 29.81 -38.65
C PRO A 425 -2.02 29.49 -37.63
N ASP A 426 -2.90 30.44 -37.34
CA ASP A 426 -4.02 30.40 -36.41
C ASP A 426 -5.26 29.69 -36.98
N VAL A 427 -5.51 29.85 -38.27
CA VAL A 427 -6.62 29.18 -38.99
C VAL A 427 -6.17 27.90 -39.73
N LYS A 428 -4.87 27.59 -39.69
CA LYS A 428 -4.28 26.44 -40.39
C LYS A 428 -4.79 25.11 -39.82
N PRO A 429 -5.52 24.30 -40.60
CA PRO A 429 -6.07 23.03 -40.13
C PRO A 429 -5.00 21.97 -39.88
N ALA A 430 -5.32 21.08 -38.94
CA ALA A 430 -4.54 19.90 -38.61
C ALA A 430 -5.37 18.63 -38.83
N TYR A 431 -4.75 17.56 -39.33
CA TYR A 431 -5.44 16.33 -39.72
C TYR A 431 -4.76 15.11 -39.12
N CYS A 432 -5.54 14.08 -38.78
CA CYS A 432 -5.02 12.84 -38.21
C CYS A 432 -4.28 11.96 -39.23
N SER A 433 -4.55 12.11 -40.54
CA SER A 433 -3.91 11.37 -41.62
C SER A 433 -3.44 12.29 -42.75
N LYS A 434 -2.56 11.78 -43.64
CA LYS A 434 -2.08 12.49 -44.84
C LYS A 434 -3.11 12.57 -45.96
N GLU A 435 -4.17 11.77 -45.89
CA GLU A 435 -5.34 11.89 -46.76
C GLU A 435 -6.15 13.10 -46.29
N TYR A 436 -5.57 14.28 -46.55
CA TYR A 436 -6.15 15.54 -46.18
C TYR A 436 -7.45 15.73 -46.93
N ASP A 437 -8.39 16.40 -46.27
CA ASP A 437 -9.51 17.03 -46.96
C ASP A 437 -9.04 18.30 -47.71
N TRP A 438 -8.01 18.13 -48.55
CA TRP A 438 -7.41 19.19 -49.34
C TRP A 438 -8.43 19.79 -50.31
N LYS A 439 -9.34 18.97 -50.82
CA LYS A 439 -10.41 19.44 -51.71
C LYS A 439 -11.24 20.53 -51.04
N ASN A 440 -11.61 20.34 -49.77
CA ASN A 440 -12.38 21.34 -49.03
C ASN A 440 -11.53 22.49 -48.47
N HIS A 441 -10.27 22.25 -48.09
CA HIS A 441 -9.41 23.32 -47.55
C HIS A 441 -8.78 24.22 -48.64
N LYS A 442 -8.54 23.71 -49.85
CA LYS A 442 -7.84 24.42 -50.94
C LYS A 442 -8.38 25.84 -51.22
N PRO A 443 -9.71 26.09 -51.26
CA PRO A 443 -10.24 27.44 -51.47
C PRO A 443 -9.88 28.43 -50.35
N PHE A 444 -9.56 27.93 -49.16
CA PHE A 444 -9.22 28.71 -47.96
C PHE A 444 -7.70 28.73 -47.69
N CYS A 445 -6.89 28.10 -48.55
CA CYS A 445 -5.46 27.95 -48.32
C CYS A 445 -4.66 29.18 -48.80
N ALA A 446 -5.06 30.37 -48.35
CA ALA A 446 -4.42 31.65 -48.68
C ALA A 446 -4.33 32.56 -47.44
N PRO A 447 -3.36 33.48 -47.38
CA PRO A 447 -3.29 34.47 -46.30
C PRO A 447 -4.56 35.34 -46.26
N GLY A 448 -5.10 35.58 -45.07
CA GLY A 448 -6.31 36.37 -44.82
C GLY A 448 -7.63 35.67 -45.19
N ALA A 449 -7.59 34.43 -45.69
CA ALA A 449 -8.81 33.68 -45.98
C ALA A 449 -9.51 33.21 -44.69
N ALA A 450 -10.84 33.09 -44.75
CA ALA A 450 -11.62 32.57 -43.64
C ALA A 450 -11.20 31.13 -43.26
N CYS A 451 -11.41 30.75 -42.01
CA CYS A 451 -11.07 29.41 -41.53
C CYS A 451 -11.98 28.35 -42.16
N SER A 452 -11.40 27.33 -42.81
CA SER A 452 -12.17 26.22 -43.41
C SER A 452 -12.66 25.18 -42.39
N ILE A 453 -12.36 25.38 -41.10
CA ILE A 453 -12.65 24.42 -40.04
C ILE A 453 -14.08 24.67 -39.59
N ILE A 454 -14.95 23.71 -39.89
CA ILE A 454 -16.32 23.72 -39.40
C ILE A 454 -16.26 23.44 -37.90
N ALA A 455 -16.86 24.34 -37.10
CA ALA A 455 -17.01 24.12 -35.67
C ALA A 455 -17.72 22.78 -35.43
N LYS A 456 -17.12 21.91 -34.60
CA LYS A 456 -17.74 20.64 -34.26
C LYS A 456 -18.94 20.93 -33.37
N GLU A 457 -20.12 20.43 -33.73
CA GLU A 457 -21.37 20.67 -33.00
C GLU A 457 -21.41 20.03 -31.61
N ARG A 458 -20.50 19.09 -31.30
CA ARG A 458 -20.39 18.45 -29.99
C ARG A 458 -19.32 19.09 -29.14
N ASP A 459 -19.67 19.44 -27.92
CA ASP A 459 -18.71 19.67 -26.84
C ASP A 459 -17.98 18.36 -26.56
N LEU A 460 -16.74 18.27 -27.04
CA LEU A 460 -15.90 17.11 -26.81
C LEU A 460 -15.14 17.30 -25.50
N PRO A 461 -15.07 16.26 -24.64
CA PRO A 461 -14.12 16.28 -23.55
C PRO A 461 -12.71 16.48 -24.11
N ALA A 462 -11.90 17.28 -23.42
CA ALA A 462 -10.51 17.47 -23.79
C ALA A 462 -9.80 16.10 -23.73
N ALA A 463 -9.07 15.75 -24.79
CA ALA A 463 -8.24 14.55 -24.81
C ALA A 463 -7.32 14.50 -23.58
N GLY A 464 -7.53 13.53 -22.70
CA GLY A 464 -6.58 13.21 -21.64
C GLY A 464 -5.36 12.49 -22.21
N GLY A 465 -4.30 12.39 -21.42
CA GLY A 465 -3.15 11.57 -21.78
C GLY A 465 -1.84 12.14 -21.29
N ASP A 466 -0.88 11.24 -21.11
CA ASP A 466 0.46 11.61 -20.67
C ASP A 466 1.12 12.58 -21.68
N LYS A 467 1.83 13.59 -21.18
CA LYS A 467 2.67 14.49 -21.98
C LYS A 467 3.88 13.75 -22.58
N SER A 468 4.17 12.51 -22.19
CA SER A 468 5.30 11.70 -22.67
C SER A 468 5.10 11.05 -24.05
N GLY A 469 4.19 11.53 -24.91
CA GLY A 469 4.06 10.97 -26.25
C GLY A 469 3.13 11.75 -27.16
N GLN A 470 3.05 11.36 -28.43
CA GLN A 470 1.93 11.70 -29.30
C GLN A 470 0.80 10.73 -28.96
N VAL A 471 -0.20 11.22 -28.24
CA VAL A 471 -1.39 10.45 -27.90
C VAL A 471 -2.52 10.99 -28.73
N LEU A 472 -3.17 10.09 -29.47
CA LEU A 472 -4.41 10.37 -30.19
C LEU A 472 -5.57 9.91 -29.33
N SER A 473 -6.62 10.71 -29.30
CA SER A 473 -7.83 10.41 -28.55
C SER A 473 -9.07 10.60 -29.38
N ILE A 474 -10.07 9.76 -29.18
CA ILE A 474 -11.35 9.84 -29.88
C ILE A 474 -12.49 9.64 -28.88
N PRO A 475 -13.62 10.36 -28.99
CA PRO A 475 -14.77 10.13 -28.13
C PRO A 475 -15.45 8.82 -28.51
N ILE A 476 -15.69 7.97 -27.52
CA ILE A 476 -16.46 6.73 -27.61
C ILE A 476 -17.69 6.82 -26.70
N ALA A 477 -18.74 6.05 -26.97
CA ALA A 477 -19.90 5.98 -26.07
C ALA A 477 -19.55 5.16 -24.80
N GLY A 478 -19.76 5.75 -23.63
CA GLY A 478 -19.69 5.04 -22.34
C GLY A 478 -20.91 4.15 -22.12
N ALA A 479 -20.84 3.29 -21.09
CA ALA A 479 -21.95 2.40 -20.73
C ALA A 479 -23.24 3.13 -20.33
N ASP A 480 -23.13 4.39 -19.90
CA ASP A 480 -24.21 5.30 -19.55
C ASP A 480 -24.66 6.19 -20.73
N GLY A 481 -24.11 5.97 -21.93
CA GLY A 481 -24.34 6.79 -23.12
C GLY A 481 -23.59 8.12 -23.14
N ARG A 482 -22.84 8.47 -22.09
CA ARG A 482 -22.04 9.71 -22.08
C ARG A 482 -20.75 9.51 -22.89
N PRO A 483 -20.31 10.53 -23.65
CA PRO A 483 -19.06 10.42 -24.40
C PRO A 483 -17.86 10.38 -23.45
N MET A 484 -17.00 9.36 -23.60
CA MET A 484 -15.71 9.26 -22.91
C MET A 484 -14.56 9.27 -23.92
N MET A 485 -13.40 9.82 -23.56
CA MET A 485 -12.24 9.85 -24.48
C MET A 485 -11.45 8.55 -24.38
N LEU A 486 -11.40 7.76 -25.44
CA LEU A 486 -10.41 6.71 -25.60
C LEU A 486 -9.10 7.32 -26.10
N SER A 487 -8.00 7.11 -25.37
CA SER A 487 -6.70 7.68 -25.71
C SER A 487 -5.68 6.58 -25.93
N SER A 488 -4.87 6.68 -27.00
CA SER A 488 -3.84 5.70 -27.33
C SER A 488 -2.62 6.36 -27.96
N SER A 489 -1.43 5.88 -27.57
CA SER A 489 -0.15 6.23 -28.20
C SER A 489 0.26 5.24 -29.29
N THR A 490 -0.42 4.11 -29.41
CA THR A 490 -0.03 3.00 -30.29
C THR A 490 -1.06 2.71 -31.39
N MET A 491 -2.30 3.17 -31.23
CA MET A 491 -3.34 3.01 -32.24
C MET A 491 -3.23 4.08 -33.32
N THR A 492 -3.37 3.67 -34.58
CA THR A 492 -3.49 4.61 -35.69
C THR A 492 -4.84 5.33 -35.65
N PRO A 493 -4.97 6.48 -36.35
CA PRO A 493 -6.25 7.15 -36.52
C PRO A 493 -7.39 6.24 -37.01
N GLU A 494 -7.08 5.33 -37.92
CA GLU A 494 -8.04 4.38 -38.52
C GLU A 494 -8.53 3.39 -37.47
N MET A 495 -7.62 2.83 -36.67
CA MET A 495 -7.98 1.94 -35.56
C MET A 495 -8.86 2.66 -34.52
N LEU A 496 -8.57 3.92 -34.21
CA LEU A 496 -9.39 4.72 -33.28
C LEU A 496 -10.79 4.98 -33.84
N LYS A 497 -10.91 5.30 -35.14
CA LYS A 497 -12.23 5.46 -35.80
C LYS A 497 -13.03 4.16 -35.77
N MET A 498 -12.40 3.01 -35.98
CA MET A 498 -13.07 1.71 -35.88
C MET A 498 -13.64 1.48 -34.48
N VAL A 499 -12.88 1.75 -33.42
CA VAL A 499 -13.37 1.59 -32.04
C VAL A 499 -14.50 2.59 -31.72
N GLN A 500 -14.44 3.81 -32.26
CA GLN A 500 -15.54 4.77 -32.16
C GLN A 500 -16.81 4.26 -32.84
N ALA A 501 -16.73 3.83 -34.10
CA ALA A 501 -17.87 3.29 -34.84
C ALA A 501 -18.52 2.12 -34.08
N TRP A 502 -17.68 1.21 -33.56
CA TRP A 502 -18.15 0.11 -32.73
C TRP A 502 -18.87 0.57 -31.45
N SER A 503 -18.32 1.57 -30.75
CA SER A 503 -18.97 2.12 -29.55
C SER A 503 -20.32 2.77 -29.86
N LEU A 504 -20.54 3.21 -31.10
CA LEU A 504 -21.80 3.78 -31.58
C LEU A 504 -22.77 2.70 -32.12
N GLY A 505 -22.39 1.43 -32.10
CA GLY A 505 -23.20 0.33 -32.60
C GLY A 505 -23.15 0.14 -34.12
N GLU A 506 -22.23 0.83 -34.81
CA GLU A 506 -21.98 0.63 -36.23
C GLU A 506 -21.17 -0.66 -36.41
N LYS A 507 -21.71 -1.63 -37.15
CA LYS A 507 -20.99 -2.86 -37.49
C LYS A 507 -20.05 -2.59 -38.66
N PRO A 508 -18.74 -2.87 -38.55
CA PRO A 508 -17.86 -2.80 -39.70
C PRO A 508 -18.30 -3.85 -40.74
N GLU A 509 -18.42 -3.43 -42.00
CA GLU A 509 -18.94 -4.29 -43.08
C GLU A 509 -18.00 -5.47 -43.42
N ASP A 510 -16.75 -5.50 -42.92
CA ASP A 510 -15.71 -6.43 -43.40
C ASP A 510 -14.78 -7.09 -42.32
N GLY A 511 -15.14 -7.19 -41.03
CA GLY A 511 -14.24 -7.91 -40.11
C GLY A 511 -14.61 -8.08 -38.65
N ASP A 512 -15.19 -9.25 -38.31
CA ASP A 512 -15.43 -9.67 -36.91
C ASP A 512 -14.17 -10.26 -36.23
N GLN A 513 -13.21 -10.85 -36.96
CA GLN A 513 -12.13 -11.64 -36.34
C GLN A 513 -10.94 -10.84 -35.77
N THR A 514 -10.64 -9.66 -36.30
CA THR A 514 -9.42 -8.90 -35.92
C THR A 514 -9.59 -8.08 -34.64
N ILE A 515 -10.84 -7.81 -34.24
CA ILE A 515 -11.17 -6.85 -33.18
C ILE A 515 -11.18 -7.50 -31.80
N ASP A 516 -11.70 -8.73 -31.67
CA ASP A 516 -11.62 -9.51 -30.42
C ASP A 516 -10.17 -9.80 -30.02
N GLU A 517 -9.30 -10.06 -30.99
CA GLU A 517 -7.86 -10.18 -30.76
C GLU A 517 -7.22 -8.87 -30.26
N MET A 518 -7.60 -7.72 -30.83
CA MET A 518 -7.09 -6.42 -30.40
C MET A 518 -7.54 -6.06 -28.98
N MET A 519 -8.81 -6.32 -28.65
CA MET A 519 -9.35 -6.04 -27.32
C MET A 519 -8.79 -7.01 -26.26
N SER A 520 -8.55 -8.27 -26.63
CA SER A 520 -7.83 -9.25 -25.80
C SER A 520 -6.40 -8.78 -25.48
N LYS A 521 -5.65 -8.31 -26.48
CA LYS A 521 -4.29 -7.78 -26.30
C LYS A 521 -4.27 -6.51 -25.43
N SER A 522 -5.23 -5.60 -25.61
CA SER A 522 -5.34 -4.37 -24.80
C SER A 522 -5.63 -4.65 -23.32
N ARG A 523 -6.53 -5.60 -23.01
CA ARG A 523 -6.78 -6.04 -21.62
C ARG A 523 -5.52 -6.62 -20.98
N ARG A 524 -4.75 -7.42 -21.72
CA ARG A 524 -3.50 -8.02 -21.24
C ARG A 524 -2.44 -6.96 -20.90
N PHE A 525 -2.35 -5.87 -21.68
CA PHE A 525 -1.44 -4.75 -21.37
C PHE A 525 -1.89 -3.93 -20.15
N GLN A 526 -3.20 -3.75 -19.95
CA GLN A 526 -3.73 -3.08 -18.75
C GLN A 526 -3.54 -3.92 -17.48
N GLU A 527 -3.47 -5.25 -17.60
CA GLU A 527 -3.16 -6.17 -16.49
C GLU A 527 -1.66 -6.18 -16.16
N LEU A 528 -0.77 -6.15 -17.17
CA LEU A 528 0.68 -6.12 -16.98
C LEU A 528 1.22 -4.78 -16.45
N GLY A 529 0.46 -3.69 -16.61
CA GLY A 529 0.78 -2.37 -16.05
C GLY A 529 0.24 -2.13 -14.63
N ARG A 530 -0.38 -3.13 -14.01
CA ARG A 530 -0.73 -3.09 -12.58
C ARG A 530 0.51 -3.49 -11.78
N PRO A 531 0.99 -2.65 -10.85
CA PRO A 531 2.05 -3.05 -9.93
C PRO A 531 1.64 -4.27 -9.08
#